data_AF-A0A1P8K8B4-F1
#
_entry.id   AF-A0A1P8K8B4-F1
#
_cell.length_a   1.000
_cell.length_b   1.000
_cell.length_c   1.000
_cell.angle_alpha   90.00
_cell.angle_beta   90.00
_cell.angle_gamma   90.00
#
_symmetry.space_group_name_H-M   'P 1'
#
loop_
_entity.id
_entity.type
_entity.pdbx_description
1 polymer ?
#
loop_
_entity_poly.entity_id
_entity_poly.type
_entity_poly.pdbx_seq_one_letter_code
_entity_poly.pdbx_strand_id
1 'polypeptide(L)'
;MLKRCLMFLSIALLSAASFAAVEVNQATEAELDSIRGLGPSSTARILKAREQGAFKDWADFMVRVKGLKPATAAKLSKAGLTVQGSPYAGTP
;
A
#
# COMPACT_ATOMS: atom_id res chain seq x y z
N MET A 1 21.30 -15.71 -49.08
CA MET A 1 20.02 -15.45 -48.37
C MET A 1 20.30 -15.35 -46.88
N LEU A 2 20.84 -14.20 -46.45
CA LEU A 2 21.43 -14.00 -45.13
C LEU A 2 20.93 -12.68 -44.52
N LYS A 3 19.59 -12.51 -44.45
CA LYS A 3 19.01 -11.17 -44.21
C LYS A 3 17.83 -11.08 -43.23
N ARG A 4 17.31 -12.16 -42.63
CA ARG A 4 16.02 -12.05 -41.90
C ARG A 4 15.89 -12.91 -40.64
N CYS A 5 16.98 -13.27 -39.97
CA CYS A 5 16.89 -14.07 -38.74
C CYS A 5 17.67 -13.46 -37.56
N LEU A 6 17.84 -12.14 -37.56
CA LEU A 6 18.47 -11.43 -36.45
C LEU A 6 17.55 -10.31 -35.96
N MET A 7 16.40 -10.64 -35.37
CA MET A 7 15.68 -9.65 -34.58
C MET A 7 14.58 -10.27 -33.71
N PHE A 8 14.59 -9.88 -32.43
CA PHE A 8 13.50 -9.96 -31.46
C PHE A 8 13.26 -11.28 -30.72
N LEU A 9 14.20 -11.66 -29.83
CA LEU A 9 13.81 -12.43 -28.64
C LEU A 9 14.54 -11.91 -27.40
N SER A 10 14.25 -10.65 -27.07
CA SER A 10 14.54 -10.05 -25.78
C SER A 10 13.22 -9.62 -25.16
N ILE A 11 12.46 -10.58 -24.64
CA ILE A 11 11.37 -10.30 -23.71
C ILE A 11 12.04 -9.87 -22.41
N ALA A 12 12.34 -8.58 -22.34
CA ALA A 12 12.69 -7.93 -21.09
C ALA A 12 11.48 -8.06 -20.17
N LEU A 13 11.59 -8.89 -19.13
CA LEU A 13 10.78 -8.75 -17.94
C LEU A 13 11.16 -7.43 -17.27
N LEU A 14 10.60 -6.35 -17.80
CA LEU A 14 10.53 -5.09 -17.10
C LEU A 14 9.37 -5.24 -16.11
N SER A 15 9.63 -5.89 -14.98
CA SER A 15 8.82 -5.69 -13.78
C SER A 15 9.03 -4.24 -13.38
N ALA A 16 8.27 -3.35 -14.01
CA ALA A 16 8.08 -2.01 -13.51
C ALA A 16 7.53 -2.19 -12.10
N ALA A 17 8.39 -2.05 -11.09
CA ALA A 17 7.96 -1.77 -9.75
C ALA A 17 7.28 -0.39 -9.82
N SER A 18 6.03 -0.39 -10.27
CA SER A 18 5.13 0.73 -10.05
C SER A 18 5.17 0.92 -8.54
N PHE A 19 5.66 2.07 -8.10
CA PHE A 19 5.37 2.61 -6.77
C PHE A 19 3.86 2.90 -6.74
N ALA A 20 3.07 1.83 -6.79
CA ALA A 20 1.65 1.87 -6.60
C ALA A 20 1.44 2.14 -5.12
N ALA A 21 0.53 3.05 -4.82
CA ALA A 21 0.09 3.23 -3.45
C ALA A 21 -0.38 1.88 -2.91
N VAL A 22 0.05 1.54 -1.70
CA VAL A 22 -0.35 0.33 -1.01
C VAL A 22 -1.76 0.57 -0.48
N GLU A 23 -2.73 -0.07 -1.10
CA GLU A 23 -4.12 0.05 -0.69
C GLU A 23 -4.40 -0.84 0.53
N VAL A 24 -4.78 -0.22 1.64
CA VAL A 24 -4.93 -0.91 2.93
C VAL A 24 -5.95 -2.04 2.93
N ASN A 25 -6.89 -2.08 1.97
CA ASN A 25 -7.88 -3.15 1.88
C ASN A 25 -7.36 -4.38 1.12
N GLN A 26 -6.34 -4.21 0.28
CA GLN A 26 -5.79 -5.25 -0.59
C GLN A 26 -4.38 -5.67 -0.20
N ALA A 27 -3.67 -4.82 0.54
CA ALA A 27 -2.29 -5.04 0.94
C ALA A 27 -2.12 -6.32 1.75
N THR A 28 -1.13 -7.11 1.37
CA THR A 28 -0.58 -8.24 2.13
C THR A 28 0.15 -7.76 3.39
N GLU A 29 0.43 -8.68 4.31
CA GLU A 29 1.23 -8.39 5.50
C GLU A 29 2.60 -7.82 5.13
N ALA A 30 3.28 -8.41 4.15
CA ALA A 30 4.59 -7.96 3.69
C ALA A 30 4.55 -6.56 3.07
N GLU A 31 3.52 -6.23 2.30
CA GLU A 31 3.35 -4.88 1.72
C GLU A 31 3.10 -3.84 2.81
N LEU A 32 2.28 -4.16 3.82
CA LEU A 32 2.06 -3.28 4.96
C LEU A 32 3.33 -3.09 5.79
N ASP A 33 4.09 -4.15 6.05
CA ASP A 33 5.36 -4.09 6.77
C ASP A 33 6.45 -3.30 6.01
N SER A 34 6.34 -3.22 4.68
CA SER A 34 7.24 -2.40 3.86
C SER A 34 7.00 -0.89 4.01
N ILE A 35 5.83 -0.47 4.53
CA ILE A 35 5.50 0.94 4.73
C ILE A 35 6.27 1.48 5.93
N ARG A 36 7.12 2.49 5.67
CA ARG A 36 7.87 3.20 6.71
C ARG A 36 6.93 3.74 7.79
N GLY A 37 7.12 3.27 9.03
CA GLY A 37 6.31 3.67 10.18
C GLY A 37 5.19 2.70 10.53
N LEU A 38 4.94 1.69 9.70
CA LEU A 38 4.33 0.44 10.15
C LEU A 38 5.41 -0.50 10.67
N GLY A 39 5.00 -1.34 11.60
CA GLY A 39 5.81 -2.42 12.15
C GLY A 39 4.89 -3.56 12.56
N PRO A 40 5.42 -4.73 12.93
CA PRO A 40 4.65 -5.97 13.00
C PRO A 40 3.39 -5.88 13.87
N SER A 41 3.47 -5.17 15.00
CA SER A 41 2.32 -4.95 15.88
C SER A 41 1.22 -4.06 15.27
N SER A 42 1.59 -3.02 14.50
CA SER A 42 0.63 -2.18 13.80
C SER A 42 0.02 -2.92 12.61
N THR A 43 0.82 -3.65 11.86
CA THR A 43 0.37 -4.48 10.73
C THR A 43 -0.62 -5.55 11.17
N ALA A 44 -0.31 -6.30 12.24
CA ALA A 44 -1.23 -7.29 12.81
C ALA A 44 -2.57 -6.65 13.24
N ARG A 45 -2.55 -5.43 13.80
CA ARG A 45 -3.78 -4.71 14.16
C ARG A 45 -4.58 -4.26 12.95
N ILE A 46 -3.91 -3.86 11.86
CA ILE A 46 -4.57 -3.51 10.59
C ILE A 46 -5.26 -4.74 10.00
N LEU A 47 -4.55 -5.87 9.91
CA LEU A 47 -5.10 -7.12 9.37
C LEU A 47 -6.29 -7.60 10.20
N LYS A 48 -6.15 -7.62 11.54
CA LYS A 48 -7.26 -7.97 12.45
C LYS A 48 -8.45 -7.03 12.32
N ALA A 49 -8.21 -5.72 12.18
CA ALA A 49 -9.29 -4.78 11.97
C ALA A 49 -10.01 -5.08 10.64
N ARG A 50 -9.26 -5.37 9.56
CA ARG A 50 -9.80 -5.68 8.22
C ARG A 50 -10.72 -6.92 8.20
N GLU A 51 -10.53 -7.87 9.11
CA GLU A 51 -11.43 -9.03 9.27
C GLU A 51 -12.89 -8.63 9.55
N GLN A 52 -13.13 -7.45 10.13
CA GLN A 52 -14.47 -6.92 10.37
C GLN A 52 -15.12 -6.33 9.11
N GLY A 53 -14.38 -6.26 8.00
CA GLY A 53 -14.80 -5.68 6.72
C GLY A 53 -13.79 -4.67 6.18
N ALA A 54 -13.94 -4.29 4.91
CA ALA A 54 -13.11 -3.26 4.29
C ALA A 54 -13.21 -1.92 5.04
N PHE A 55 -12.11 -1.18 5.08
CA PHE A 55 -12.08 0.20 5.57
C PHE A 55 -12.77 1.12 4.58
N LYS A 56 -13.65 1.97 5.08
CA LYS A 56 -14.44 2.91 4.26
C LYS A 56 -13.64 4.15 3.89
N ASP A 57 -12.87 4.66 4.85
CA ASP A 57 -12.08 5.88 4.71
C ASP A 57 -11.00 5.91 5.81
N TRP A 58 -10.20 6.97 5.81
CA TRP A 58 -9.17 7.17 6.83
C TRP A 58 -9.73 7.36 8.25
N ALA A 59 -10.94 7.89 8.42
CA ALA A 59 -11.52 8.06 9.75
C ALA A 59 -11.91 6.70 10.33
N ASP A 60 -12.57 5.85 9.55
CA ASP A 60 -12.88 4.45 9.90
C ASP A 60 -11.60 3.66 10.20
N PHE A 61 -10.59 3.81 9.35
CA PHE A 61 -9.27 3.19 9.54
C PHE A 61 -8.63 3.58 10.89
N MET A 62 -8.61 4.89 11.22
CA MET A 62 -8.05 5.38 12.47
C MET A 62 -8.85 4.97 13.71
N VAL A 63 -10.18 4.88 13.60
CA VAL A 63 -11.06 4.44 14.70
C VAL A 63 -10.84 2.96 15.01
N ARG A 64 -10.73 2.12 13.98
CA ARG A 64 -10.62 0.66 14.14
C ARG A 64 -9.21 0.20 14.50
N VAL A 65 -8.19 0.87 13.96
CA VAL A 65 -6.79 0.52 14.23
C VAL A 65 -6.24 1.40 15.35
N LYS A 66 -6.22 0.87 16.57
CA LYS A 66 -5.76 1.59 17.77
C LYS A 66 -4.37 2.22 17.57
N GLY A 67 -4.16 3.42 18.09
CA GLY A 67 -2.84 4.09 18.07
C GLY A 67 -2.48 4.78 16.75
N LEU A 68 -3.37 4.74 15.75
CA LEU A 68 -3.29 5.64 14.59
C LEU A 68 -3.88 7.00 14.95
N LYS A 69 -3.01 8.01 15.03
CA LYS A 69 -3.36 9.42 15.20
C LYS A 69 -3.20 10.17 13.87
N PRO A 70 -3.77 11.38 13.69
CA PRO A 70 -3.62 12.17 12.47
C PRO A 70 -2.17 12.31 11.99
N ALA A 71 -1.21 12.52 12.90
CA ALA A 71 0.21 12.60 12.56
C ALA A 71 0.77 11.29 11.99
N THR A 72 0.33 10.14 12.50
CA THR A 72 0.71 8.82 11.99
C THR A 72 0.04 8.56 10.64
N ALA A 73 -1.25 8.86 10.49
CA ALA A 73 -1.97 8.73 9.22
C ALA A 73 -1.31 9.57 8.11
N ALA A 74 -0.91 10.81 8.41
CA ALA A 74 -0.16 11.65 7.48
C ALA A 74 1.20 11.04 7.09
N LYS A 75 1.93 10.45 8.04
CA LYS A 75 3.20 9.76 7.75
C LYS A 75 3.00 8.52 6.88
N LEU A 76 2.00 7.69 7.18
CA LEU A 76 1.71 6.49 6.41
C LEU A 76 1.25 6.82 5.00
N SER A 77 0.39 7.84 4.85
CA SER A 77 -0.04 8.26 3.52
C SER A 77 1.11 8.84 2.69
N LYS A 78 2.00 9.63 3.30
CA LYS A 78 3.25 10.07 2.63
C LYS A 78 4.17 8.91 2.28
N ALA A 79 4.14 7.83 3.05
CA ALA A 79 4.87 6.60 2.77
C ALA A 79 4.18 5.70 1.73
N GLY A 80 3.06 6.13 1.15
CA GLY A 80 2.38 5.44 0.06
C GLY A 80 1.17 4.59 0.47
N LEU A 81 0.74 4.61 1.74
CA LEU A 81 -0.50 3.94 2.15
C LEU A 81 -1.73 4.74 1.68
N THR A 82 -2.73 4.07 1.13
CA THR A 82 -4.05 4.65 0.82
C THR A 82 -5.17 3.87 1.47
N VAL A 83 -6.33 4.53 1.59
CA VAL A 83 -7.60 3.91 1.96
C VAL A 83 -8.62 4.24 0.90
N GLN A 84 -9.19 3.22 0.25
CA GLN A 84 -10.07 3.37 -0.91
C GLN A 84 -9.44 4.24 -2.02
N GLY A 85 -8.15 4.04 -2.28
CA GLY A 85 -7.39 4.81 -3.28
C GLY A 85 -7.15 6.27 -2.91
N SER A 86 -7.58 6.72 -1.73
CA SER A 86 -7.43 8.11 -1.29
C SER A 86 -6.24 8.27 -0.34
N PRO A 87 -5.34 9.25 -0.56
CA PRO A 87 -4.35 9.63 0.43
C PRO A 87 -5.01 10.34 1.62
N TYR A 88 -4.31 10.40 2.75
CA TYR A 88 -4.78 11.15 3.92
C TYR A 88 -4.61 12.65 3.66
N ALA A 89 -5.72 13.37 3.49
CA ALA A 89 -5.72 14.80 3.22
C ALA A 89 -5.27 15.68 4.41
N GLY A 90 -5.13 15.09 5.61
CA GLY A 90 -4.97 15.87 6.83
C GLY A 90 -6.27 16.58 7.23
N THR A 91 -6.34 16.98 8.49
CA THR A 91 -7.19 18.13 8.87
C THR A 91 -6.30 19.36 8.71
N PRO A 92 -6.76 20.46 8.10
CA PRO A 92 -6.00 21.71 8.06
C PRO A 92 -5.54 22.16 9.46
#